data_AF-A0AAW2LT92-F1
#
_entry.id   AF-A0AAW2LT92-F1
#
_cell.length_a   1.000
_cell.length_b   1.000
_cell.length_c   1.000
_cell.angle_alpha   90.00
_cell.angle_beta   90.00
_cell.angle_gamma   90.00
#
_symmetry.space_group_name_H-M   'P 1'
#
loop_
_entity.id
_entity.type
_entity.pdbx_description
1 polymer ?
#
loop_
_entity_poly.entity_id
_entity_poly.type
_entity_poly.pdbx_seq_one_letter_code
_entity_poly.pdbx_strand_id
1 'polypeptide(L)'
;MTRHINLAQHLSTFTSKPSFLGRLDMEQTLVEAQSYDMRELLHSYGFEHIATLNNLEKAGLFRKQDSRSNWLTIKRALQLVVEDTDTAKYFLFILTALYCLFCSKNVIPNDISYVFSGYAPLSIRLVQQAIRSGWRPIEEILRLLPGPHSEIKRGGYASIPSYETLPGSLNSSEKLADGRRSLVLVVFIGGVTFAEISALRFLCSQEGMAYDLIVGTTKIVNGQTLTETFIEKLG
;
A
#
# COMPACT_ATOMS: atom_id res chain seq x y z
N MET A 1 29.49 11.11 -18.16
CA MET A 1 28.93 10.72 -16.85
C MET A 1 27.58 11.37 -16.51
N THR A 2 27.02 12.29 -17.31
CA THR A 2 25.81 13.07 -16.96
C THR A 2 24.47 12.52 -17.48
N ARG A 3 24.44 11.37 -18.18
CA ARG A 3 23.20 10.86 -18.83
C ARG A 3 22.37 9.90 -17.98
N HIS A 4 22.99 9.08 -17.12
CA HIS A 4 22.27 8.09 -16.30
C HIS A 4 21.28 8.68 -15.29
N ILE A 5 21.38 9.97 -14.97
CA ILE A 5 20.48 10.66 -14.04
C ILE A 5 19.08 10.89 -14.67
N ASN A 6 18.97 10.91 -16.00
CA ASN A 6 17.73 11.31 -16.67
C ASN A 6 16.66 10.22 -16.78
N LEU A 7 16.98 8.93 -16.78
CA LEU A 7 15.94 7.89 -16.87
C LEU A 7 15.15 7.77 -15.57
N ALA A 8 15.83 7.72 -14.41
CA ALA A 8 15.15 7.70 -13.11
C ALA A 8 14.34 8.99 -12.90
N GLN A 9 14.91 10.14 -13.29
CA GLN A 9 14.23 11.42 -13.21
C GLN A 9 13.06 11.52 -14.20
N HIS A 10 13.18 10.97 -15.41
CA HIS A 10 12.10 10.93 -16.39
C HIS A 10 11.01 9.93 -15.98
N LEU A 11 11.36 8.73 -15.52
CA LEU A 11 10.40 7.77 -14.95
C LEU A 11 9.69 8.39 -13.75
N SER A 12 10.42 9.05 -12.84
CA SER A 12 9.80 9.81 -11.74
C SER A 12 8.87 10.91 -12.24
N THR A 13 9.30 11.72 -13.22
CA THR A 13 8.51 12.83 -13.78
C THR A 13 7.28 12.31 -14.54
N PHE A 14 7.43 11.21 -15.26
CA PHE A 14 6.37 10.54 -16.01
C PHE A 14 5.37 9.90 -15.03
N THR A 15 5.84 9.27 -13.96
CA THR A 15 5.00 8.72 -12.89
C THR A 15 4.26 9.78 -12.07
N SER A 16 4.77 11.01 -12.04
CA SER A 16 4.14 12.15 -11.35
C SER A 16 3.14 12.96 -12.19
N LYS A 17 2.98 12.66 -13.50
CA LYS A 17 2.06 13.42 -14.36
C LYS A 17 0.60 13.10 -14.02
N PRO A 18 -0.30 14.10 -13.93
CA PRO A 18 -1.72 13.86 -13.67
C PRO A 18 -2.43 13.07 -14.79
N SER A 19 -1.94 13.13 -16.04
CA SER A 19 -2.40 12.28 -17.14
C SER A 19 -1.95 10.83 -17.02
N PHE A 20 -0.80 10.58 -16.37
CA PHE A 20 -0.36 9.24 -16.00
C PHE A 20 -1.17 8.72 -14.80
N LEU A 21 -1.47 9.58 -13.82
CA LEU A 21 -2.38 9.27 -12.70
C LEU A 21 -3.82 8.96 -13.17
N GLY A 22 -4.30 9.62 -14.23
CA GLY A 22 -5.60 9.31 -14.86
C GLY A 22 -5.60 8.06 -15.75
N ARG A 23 -4.46 7.67 -16.32
CA ARG A 23 -4.26 6.36 -16.98
C ARG A 23 -4.00 5.23 -15.99
N LEU A 24 -3.45 5.56 -14.82
CA LEU A 24 -3.37 4.75 -13.59
C LEU A 24 -4.67 4.77 -12.79
N ASP A 25 -5.82 5.01 -13.42
CA ASP A 25 -7.09 4.56 -12.87
C ASP A 25 -7.17 3.02 -12.95
N MET A 26 -6.22 2.40 -12.25
CA MET A 26 -6.25 1.06 -11.69
C MET A 26 -6.61 -0.06 -12.67
N GLU A 27 -5.75 -0.27 -13.66
CA GLU A 27 -5.43 -1.60 -14.18
C GLU A 27 -4.06 -2.00 -13.60
N GLN A 28 -3.91 -3.24 -13.15
CA GLN A 28 -2.67 -3.73 -12.56
C GLN A 28 -1.64 -4.01 -13.65
N THR A 29 -1.05 -2.94 -14.18
CA THR A 29 0.15 -3.00 -15.01
C THR A 29 0.82 -1.63 -14.94
N LEU A 30 1.96 -1.50 -14.24
CA LEU A 30 2.68 -0.22 -14.19
C LEU A 30 3.24 0.20 -15.57
N VAL A 31 3.19 -0.67 -16.58
CA VAL A 31 3.16 -0.33 -18.02
C VAL A 31 2.47 -1.49 -18.73
N GLU A 32 1.30 -1.30 -19.36
CA GLU A 32 0.85 -2.18 -20.46
C GLU A 32 1.83 -2.00 -21.62
N ALA A 33 3.05 -2.55 -21.52
CA ALA A 33 3.99 -2.46 -22.60
C ALA A 33 3.49 -3.41 -23.68
N GLN A 34 2.77 -2.87 -24.67
CA GLN A 34 2.74 -3.51 -25.95
C GLN A 34 4.20 -3.69 -26.39
N SER A 35 4.49 -4.74 -27.16
CA SER A 35 5.83 -5.01 -27.69
C SER A 35 6.49 -3.81 -28.39
N TYR A 36 5.69 -2.80 -28.75
CA TYR A 36 6.08 -1.51 -29.31
C TYR A 36 6.74 -0.55 -28.31
N ASP A 37 6.30 -0.48 -27.06
CA ASP A 37 6.80 0.49 -26.08
C ASP A 37 8.24 0.19 -25.64
N MET A 38 8.58 -1.10 -25.54
CA MET A 38 9.94 -1.50 -25.15
C MET A 38 10.99 -1.05 -26.18
N ARG A 39 10.66 -1.12 -27.48
CA ARG A 39 11.56 -0.65 -28.54
C ARG A 39 11.73 0.86 -28.51
N GLU A 40 10.65 1.61 -28.31
CA GLU A 40 10.71 3.07 -28.23
C GLU A 40 11.52 3.55 -27.01
N LEU A 41 11.37 2.86 -25.87
CA LEU A 41 12.09 3.18 -24.65
C LEU A 41 13.60 2.88 -24.79
N LEU A 42 13.97 1.75 -25.39
CA LEU A 42 15.37 1.43 -25.70
C LEU A 42 15.98 2.39 -26.73
N HIS A 43 15.22 2.79 -27.76
CA HIS A 43 15.68 3.74 -28.77
C HIS A 43 15.87 5.15 -28.20
N SER A 44 15.03 5.56 -27.24
CA SER A 44 15.08 6.90 -26.65
C SER A 44 16.12 7.03 -25.53
N TYR A 45 16.30 5.98 -24.73
CA TYR A 45 17.15 6.03 -23.52
C TYR A 45 18.45 5.24 -23.64
N GLY A 46 18.62 4.45 -24.70
CA GLY A 46 19.80 3.63 -24.92
C GLY A 46 19.59 2.17 -24.54
N PHE A 47 20.37 1.31 -25.19
CA PHE A 47 20.30 -0.14 -25.01
C PHE A 47 20.90 -0.61 -23.67
N GLU A 48 21.60 0.26 -22.93
CA GLU A 48 22.09 -0.04 -21.58
C GLU A 48 20.95 -0.43 -20.60
N HIS A 49 19.75 0.09 -20.84
CA HIS A 49 18.61 -0.15 -19.96
C HIS A 49 17.92 -1.49 -20.18
N ILE A 50 18.38 -2.31 -21.13
CA ILE A 50 17.84 -3.65 -21.36
C ILE A 50 18.01 -4.56 -20.13
N ALA A 51 19.13 -4.41 -19.40
CA ALA A 51 19.37 -5.16 -18.17
C ALA A 51 18.42 -4.72 -17.05
N THR A 52 18.17 -3.41 -16.92
CA THR A 52 17.19 -2.84 -15.99
C THR A 52 15.78 -3.36 -16.29
N LEU A 53 15.37 -3.37 -17.56
CA LEU A 53 14.06 -3.90 -17.96
C LEU A 53 13.93 -5.40 -17.64
N ASN A 54 14.98 -6.18 -17.88
CA ASN A 54 15.01 -7.60 -17.49
C ASN A 54 14.89 -7.80 -15.97
N ASN A 55 15.54 -6.95 -15.18
CA ASN A 55 15.44 -7.01 -13.71
C ASN A 55 14.03 -6.62 -13.23
N LEU A 56 13.38 -5.63 -13.87
CA LEU A 56 11.99 -5.25 -13.60
C LEU A 56 11.00 -6.35 -14.02
N GLU A 57 11.29 -7.06 -15.11
CA GLU A 57 10.49 -8.20 -15.55
C GLU A 57 10.58 -9.37 -14.58
N LYS A 58 11.80 -9.73 -14.15
CA LYS A 58 12.00 -10.74 -13.11
C LYS A 58 11.37 -10.36 -11.77
N ALA A 59 11.35 -9.06 -11.44
CA ALA A 59 10.67 -8.56 -10.24
C ALA A 59 9.13 -8.57 -10.37
N GLY A 60 8.58 -8.87 -11.55
CA GLY A 60 7.15 -8.84 -11.81
C GLY A 60 6.55 -7.42 -11.88
N LEU A 61 7.40 -6.39 -11.87
CA LEU A 61 6.98 -4.99 -12.01
C LEU A 61 6.69 -4.62 -13.46
N PHE A 62 7.29 -5.36 -14.40
CA PHE A 62 7.17 -5.13 -15.82
C PHE A 62 6.93 -6.45 -16.54
N ARG A 63 5.68 -6.84 -16.77
CA ARG A 63 5.35 -8.12 -17.42
C ARG A 63 4.40 -7.90 -18.58
N LYS A 64 4.54 -8.70 -19.63
CA LYS A 64 3.51 -8.82 -20.65
C LYS A 64 2.22 -9.36 -20.02
N GLN A 65 1.14 -8.60 -20.17
CA GLN A 65 -0.17 -8.98 -19.66
C GLN A 65 -0.79 -10.04 -20.59
N ASP A 66 -0.83 -11.29 -20.13
CA ASP A 66 -1.38 -12.41 -20.90
C ASP A 66 -2.91 -12.55 -20.71
N SER A 67 -3.47 -11.98 -19.62
CA SER A 67 -4.91 -12.06 -19.28
C SER A 67 -5.43 -10.81 -18.57
N ARG A 68 -6.75 -10.62 -18.56
CA ARG A 68 -7.42 -9.54 -17.82
C ARG A 68 -7.09 -9.61 -16.33
N SER A 69 -6.80 -8.46 -15.71
CA SER A 69 -6.38 -8.38 -14.30
C SER A 69 -7.58 -8.54 -13.36
N ASN A 70 -7.39 -9.22 -12.21
CA ASN A 70 -8.41 -9.32 -11.14
C ASN A 70 -8.49 -8.03 -10.29
N TRP A 71 -7.69 -7.03 -10.65
CA TRP A 71 -7.48 -5.84 -9.86
C TRP A 71 -8.73 -4.97 -9.70
N LEU A 72 -9.59 -4.93 -10.72
CA LEU A 72 -10.86 -4.20 -10.61
C LEU A 72 -11.76 -4.77 -9.50
N THR A 73 -11.77 -6.09 -9.34
CA THR A 73 -12.49 -6.77 -8.25
C THR A 73 -11.87 -6.41 -6.91
N ILE A 74 -10.54 -6.45 -6.81
CA ILE A 74 -9.79 -6.11 -5.58
C ILE A 74 -10.02 -4.65 -5.18
N LYS A 75 -9.89 -3.71 -6.13
CA LYS A 75 -10.11 -2.27 -5.96
C LYS A 75 -11.47 -1.99 -5.33
N ARG A 76 -12.53 -2.58 -5.88
CA ARG A 76 -13.91 -2.39 -5.41
C ARG A 76 -14.16 -3.08 -4.08
N ALA A 77 -13.71 -4.32 -3.93
CA ALA A 77 -13.94 -5.10 -2.71
C ALA A 77 -13.26 -4.49 -1.48
N LEU A 78 -12.07 -3.89 -1.66
CA LEU A 78 -11.31 -3.26 -0.58
C LEU A 78 -11.51 -1.74 -0.49
N GLN A 79 -12.38 -1.16 -1.32
CA GLN A 79 -12.63 0.29 -1.38
C GLN A 79 -11.31 1.09 -1.39
N LEU A 80 -10.42 0.70 -2.32
CA LEU A 80 -9.08 1.29 -2.41
C LEU A 80 -9.12 2.71 -2.95
N VAL A 81 -10.12 3.03 -3.76
CA VAL A 81 -10.34 4.39 -4.23
C VAL A 81 -11.74 4.84 -3.88
N VAL A 82 -11.79 6.05 -3.35
CA VAL A 82 -13.02 6.77 -3.12
C VAL A 82 -13.55 7.20 -4.48
N GLU A 83 -14.41 6.38 -5.08
CA GLU A 83 -15.12 6.70 -6.33
C GLU A 83 -16.26 7.69 -6.03
N ASP A 84 -15.94 8.87 -5.52
CA ASP A 84 -16.93 9.95 -5.38
C ASP A 84 -17.05 10.66 -6.73
N THR A 85 -18.02 10.24 -7.55
CA THR A 85 -18.35 10.81 -8.87
C THR A 85 -18.74 12.30 -8.89
N ASP A 86 -18.67 13.01 -7.77
CA ASP A 86 -19.02 14.42 -7.68
C ASP A 86 -17.75 15.28 -7.85
N THR A 87 -17.48 15.70 -9.08
CA THR A 87 -16.36 16.60 -9.45
C THR A 87 -16.29 17.87 -8.57
N ALA A 88 -17.43 18.31 -8.01
CA ALA A 88 -17.52 19.42 -7.07
C ALA A 88 -16.86 19.13 -5.70
N LYS A 89 -16.89 17.88 -5.24
CA LYS A 89 -16.25 17.47 -3.99
C LYS A 89 -14.74 17.31 -4.13
N TYR A 90 -14.21 16.92 -5.28
CA TYR A 90 -12.74 16.91 -5.51
C TYR A 90 -12.14 18.30 -5.42
N PHE A 91 -12.80 19.30 -6.01
CA PHE A 91 -12.37 20.70 -5.88
C PHE A 91 -12.47 21.15 -4.42
N LEU A 92 -13.55 20.80 -3.72
CA LEU A 92 -13.68 21.06 -2.28
C LEU A 92 -12.66 20.27 -1.45
N PHE A 93 -12.25 19.06 -1.83
CA PHE A 93 -11.30 18.21 -1.10
C PHE A 93 -9.86 18.70 -1.28
N ILE A 94 -9.48 19.11 -2.50
CA ILE A 94 -8.21 19.79 -2.77
C ILE A 94 -8.17 21.14 -2.06
N LEU A 95 -9.26 21.93 -2.15
CA LEU A 95 -9.38 23.16 -1.39
C LEU A 95 -9.37 22.90 0.10
N THR A 96 -9.97 21.82 0.62
CA THR A 96 -9.95 21.49 2.05
C THR A 96 -8.56 21.04 2.48
N ALA A 97 -7.82 20.28 1.68
CA ALA A 97 -6.42 19.95 1.94
C ALA A 97 -5.54 21.20 1.93
N LEU A 98 -5.76 22.13 0.98
CA LEU A 98 -5.05 23.40 0.90
C LEU A 98 -5.48 24.38 2.03
N TYR A 99 -6.74 24.37 2.43
CA TYR A 99 -7.31 25.16 3.52
C TYR A 99 -6.90 24.59 4.88
N CYS A 100 -6.69 23.27 5.00
CA CYS A 100 -6.11 22.63 6.18
C CYS A 100 -4.62 23.01 6.34
N LEU A 101 -3.92 23.31 5.24
CA LEU A 101 -2.57 23.87 5.27
C LEU A 101 -2.55 25.35 5.72
N PHE A 102 -3.63 26.11 5.48
CA PHE A 102 -3.65 27.57 5.64
C PHE A 102 -4.57 28.10 6.76
N CYS A 103 -5.49 27.29 7.27
CA CYS A 103 -6.46 27.67 8.29
C CYS A 103 -6.51 26.63 9.40
N SER A 104 -6.46 27.12 10.63
CA SER A 104 -6.68 26.39 11.88
C SER A 104 -8.13 25.89 12.00
N LYS A 105 -8.54 25.01 11.09
CA LYS A 105 -9.76 24.20 11.19
C LYS A 105 -9.38 22.75 10.97
N ASN A 106 -9.45 21.99 12.05
CA ASN A 106 -9.07 20.58 12.13
C ASN A 106 -10.14 19.71 11.45
N VAL A 107 -10.10 19.62 10.11
CA VAL A 107 -10.90 18.62 9.39
C VAL A 107 -10.17 17.29 9.57
N ILE A 108 -10.63 16.51 10.55
CA ILE A 108 -10.09 15.18 10.81
C ILE A 108 -10.43 14.32 9.57
N PRO A 109 -9.42 13.75 8.88
CA PRO A 109 -9.71 12.84 7.79
C PRO A 109 -10.54 11.66 8.34
N ASN A 110 -11.51 11.19 7.57
CA ASN A 110 -12.37 10.06 8.00
C ASN A 110 -11.83 8.70 7.54
N ASP A 111 -10.91 8.69 6.57
CA ASP A 111 -10.38 7.47 5.96
C ASP A 111 -8.88 7.59 5.61
N ILE A 112 -8.20 6.44 5.57
CA ILE A 112 -6.75 6.33 5.27
C ILE A 112 -6.39 6.81 3.85
N SER A 113 -7.37 6.94 2.97
CA SER A 113 -7.21 7.44 1.59
C SER A 113 -6.73 8.90 1.51
N TYR A 114 -6.77 9.66 2.61
CA TYR A 114 -6.27 11.04 2.66
C TYR A 114 -4.79 11.16 2.28
N VAL A 115 -4.00 10.10 2.52
CA VAL A 115 -2.55 10.11 2.29
C VAL A 115 -2.18 10.27 0.82
N PHE A 116 -3.01 9.74 -0.08
CA PHE A 116 -2.84 9.88 -1.52
C PHE A 116 -4.06 10.57 -2.17
N SER A 117 -4.74 11.43 -1.41
CA SER A 117 -5.85 12.26 -1.91
C SER A 117 -6.96 11.48 -2.63
N GLY A 118 -7.36 10.32 -2.09
CA GLY A 118 -8.42 9.48 -2.64
C GLY A 118 -8.02 8.02 -2.85
N TYR A 119 -6.73 7.71 -2.83
CA TYR A 119 -6.24 6.33 -2.82
C TYR A 119 -5.81 5.88 -1.42
N ALA A 120 -6.39 4.77 -0.97
CA ALA A 120 -5.98 4.05 0.22
C ALA A 120 -4.93 2.98 -0.15
N PRO A 121 -3.73 3.02 0.45
CA PRO A 121 -2.72 2.00 0.19
C PRO A 121 -3.25 0.61 0.51
N LEU A 122 -3.16 -0.30 -0.47
CA LEU A 122 -3.64 -1.68 -0.34
C LEU A 122 -3.07 -2.36 0.92
N SER A 123 -1.77 -2.18 1.18
CA SER A 123 -1.07 -2.69 2.35
C SER A 123 -1.75 -2.27 3.66
N ILE A 124 -2.10 -0.99 3.79
CA ILE A 124 -2.72 -0.45 5.01
C ILE A 124 -4.19 -0.84 5.11
N ARG A 125 -4.90 -0.94 3.98
CA ARG A 125 -6.29 -1.40 3.97
C ARG A 125 -6.41 -2.86 4.43
N LEU A 126 -5.46 -3.72 4.03
CA LEU A 126 -5.39 -5.09 4.52
C LEU A 126 -5.16 -5.13 6.04
N VAL A 127 -4.25 -4.30 6.56
CA VAL A 127 -4.01 -4.17 8.01
C VAL A 127 -5.27 -3.69 8.74
N GLN A 128 -5.96 -2.67 8.21
CA GLN A 128 -7.22 -2.19 8.78
C GLN A 128 -8.27 -3.30 8.85
N GLN A 129 -8.43 -4.08 7.78
CA GLN A 129 -9.39 -5.16 7.75
C GLN A 129 -9.03 -6.28 8.73
N ALA A 130 -7.74 -6.65 8.80
CA ALA A 130 -7.24 -7.66 9.73
C ALA A 130 -7.50 -7.26 11.20
N ILE A 131 -7.31 -5.99 11.54
CA ILE A 131 -7.48 -5.47 12.91
C ILE A 131 -8.95 -5.32 13.29
N ARG A 132 -9.80 -4.83 12.39
CA ARG A 132 -11.21 -4.53 12.70
C ARG A 132 -12.13 -5.74 12.52
N SER A 133 -11.99 -6.45 11.42
CA SER A 133 -12.95 -7.47 10.96
C SER A 133 -12.34 -8.88 10.89
N GLY A 134 -11.01 -8.99 10.97
CA GLY A 134 -10.27 -10.22 10.73
C GLY A 134 -10.18 -10.60 9.24
N TRP A 135 -9.55 -11.74 8.95
CA TRP A 135 -9.29 -12.19 7.58
C TRP A 135 -10.48 -12.86 6.89
N ARG A 136 -11.40 -13.45 7.66
CA ARG A 136 -12.53 -14.23 7.14
C ARG A 136 -13.37 -13.50 6.08
N PRO A 137 -13.73 -12.22 6.25
CA PRO A 137 -14.57 -11.52 5.27
C PRO A 137 -13.88 -11.25 3.93
N ILE A 138 -12.54 -11.28 3.89
CA ILE A 138 -11.76 -10.97 2.69
C ILE A 138 -11.03 -12.18 2.12
N GLU A 139 -11.31 -13.40 2.58
CA GLU A 139 -10.60 -14.60 2.15
C GLU A 139 -10.66 -14.82 0.63
N GLU A 140 -11.81 -14.58 0.01
CA GLU A 140 -11.98 -14.68 -1.44
C GLU A 140 -11.11 -13.66 -2.20
N ILE A 141 -10.98 -12.46 -1.65
CA ILE A 141 -10.15 -11.39 -2.23
C ILE A 141 -8.66 -11.68 -2.03
N LEU A 142 -8.27 -12.25 -0.89
CA LEU A 142 -6.91 -12.68 -0.64
C LEU A 142 -6.47 -13.70 -1.69
N ARG A 143 -7.31 -14.68 -2.07
CA ARG A 143 -6.98 -15.66 -3.11
C ARG A 143 -6.66 -15.05 -4.49
N LEU A 144 -7.07 -13.81 -4.73
CA LEU A 144 -6.75 -13.08 -5.96
C LEU A 144 -5.41 -12.35 -5.90
N LEU A 145 -4.86 -12.15 -4.70
CA LEU A 145 -3.56 -11.52 -4.49
C LEU A 145 -2.41 -12.52 -4.67
N PRO A 146 -1.24 -12.05 -5.11
CA PRO A 146 -0.08 -12.91 -5.26
C PRO A 146 0.47 -13.33 -3.88
N GLY A 147 0.82 -14.61 -3.78
CA GLY A 147 1.51 -15.20 -2.63
C GLY A 147 0.61 -16.02 -1.71
N PRO A 148 1.21 -16.78 -0.77
CA PRO A 148 0.46 -17.57 0.19
C PRO A 148 -0.12 -16.68 1.31
N HIS A 149 -1.31 -17.04 1.78
CA HIS A 149 -1.95 -16.40 2.94
C HIS A 149 -2.12 -17.43 4.04
N SER A 150 -1.65 -17.11 5.25
CA SER A 150 -1.77 -18.01 6.39
C SER A 150 -2.02 -17.21 7.67
N GLU A 151 -2.89 -17.72 8.51
CA GLU A 151 -3.12 -17.23 9.87
C GLU A 151 -2.65 -18.32 10.84
N ILE A 152 -1.59 -18.04 11.59
CA ILE A 152 -1.03 -18.98 12.56
C ILE A 152 -1.33 -18.46 13.95
N LYS A 153 -2.23 -19.15 14.66
CA LYS A 153 -2.46 -18.92 16.09
C LYS A 153 -1.51 -19.81 16.87
N ARG A 154 -0.48 -19.21 17.46
CA ARG A 154 0.37 -19.92 18.41
C ARG A 154 -0.42 -20.05 19.70
N GLY A 155 -0.71 -21.28 20.14
CA GLY A 155 -1.21 -21.53 21.49
C GLY A 155 -0.24 -20.91 22.48
N GLY A 156 -0.74 -20.05 23.36
CA GLY A 156 0.09 -19.32 24.31
C GLY A 156 0.98 -20.27 25.10
N TYR A 157 2.24 -19.89 25.28
CA TYR A 157 3.05 -20.47 26.34
C TYR A 157 2.28 -20.29 27.65
N ALA A 158 1.91 -21.39 28.30
CA ALA A 158 1.37 -21.37 29.65
C ALA A 158 2.46 -20.83 30.58
N SER A 159 2.44 -19.52 30.84
CA SER A 159 3.22 -18.91 31.90
C SER A 159 2.28 -18.28 32.91
N ILE A 160 2.31 -18.87 34.12
CA ILE A 160 1.72 -18.46 35.39
C ILE A 160 0.30 -19.02 35.65
N PRO A 161 0.12 -19.96 36.61
CA PRO A 161 -1.19 -20.40 37.05
C PRO A 161 -1.73 -19.34 38.03
N SER A 162 -2.51 -18.38 37.53
CA SER A 162 -3.48 -17.71 38.39
C SER A 162 -4.68 -18.65 38.54
N TYR A 163 -4.90 -19.10 39.76
CA TYR A 163 -6.04 -19.92 40.18
C TYR A 163 -7.36 -19.31 39.71
N GLU A 164 -8.29 -20.19 39.30
CA GLU A 164 -9.64 -19.96 38.76
C GLU A 164 -9.76 -19.67 37.26
N THR A 165 -10.05 -20.72 36.48
CA THR A 165 -10.67 -20.59 35.15
C THR A 165 -11.78 -21.63 35.03
N LEU A 166 -13.03 -21.16 34.98
CA LEU A 166 -14.20 -21.93 34.57
C LEU A 166 -14.15 -22.16 33.04
N PRO A 167 -14.64 -23.32 32.54
CA PRO A 167 -14.57 -23.64 31.12
C PRO A 167 -15.75 -23.03 30.35
N GLY A 168 -15.45 -22.15 29.39
CA GLY A 168 -16.38 -21.79 28.32
C GLY A 168 -16.40 -20.31 27.97
N SER A 169 -15.64 -19.91 26.95
CA SER A 169 -16.10 -19.03 25.86
C SER A 169 -14.97 -18.77 24.88
N LEU A 170 -15.02 -19.50 23.77
CA LEU A 170 -14.20 -19.28 22.57
C LEU A 170 -14.75 -18.03 21.87
N ASN A 171 -14.16 -16.86 22.10
CA ASN A 171 -14.17 -15.67 21.23
C ASN A 171 -13.36 -14.56 21.94
N SER A 172 -12.03 -14.71 21.96
CA SER A 172 -11.10 -13.75 22.58
C SER A 172 -10.95 -12.50 21.70
N SER A 173 -11.99 -11.68 21.65
CA SER A 173 -11.81 -10.24 21.60
C SER A 173 -11.33 -9.83 22.99
N GLU A 174 -10.05 -10.08 23.28
CA GLU A 174 -9.41 -9.73 24.55
C GLU A 174 -9.28 -8.20 24.60
N LYS A 175 -10.36 -7.54 25.00
CA LYS A 175 -10.25 -6.29 25.74
C LYS A 175 -9.57 -6.65 27.06
N LEU A 176 -8.23 -6.54 27.08
CA LEU A 176 -7.45 -6.56 28.32
C LEU A 176 -8.14 -5.62 29.32
N ALA A 177 -8.54 -6.18 30.47
CA ALA A 177 -9.34 -5.51 31.50
C ALA A 177 -8.58 -4.40 32.28
N ASP A 178 -7.52 -3.84 31.72
CA ASP A 178 -6.62 -2.88 32.37
C ASP A 178 -6.56 -1.51 31.65
N GLY A 179 -7.49 -1.24 30.73
CA GLY A 179 -7.48 0.01 29.94
C GLY A 179 -6.29 0.17 29.00
N ARG A 180 -5.40 -0.84 28.92
CA ARG A 180 -4.24 -0.88 28.03
C ARG A 180 -4.66 -1.46 26.68
N ARG A 181 -4.26 -0.77 25.60
CA ARG A 181 -4.45 -1.23 24.22
C ARG A 181 -3.56 -2.43 23.95
N SER A 182 -4.07 -3.40 23.20
CA SER A 182 -3.30 -4.59 22.80
C SER A 182 -2.28 -4.20 21.74
N LEU A 183 -1.07 -4.77 21.78
CA LEU A 183 0.02 -4.35 20.91
C LEU A 183 0.08 -5.24 19.65
N VAL A 184 0.15 -4.61 18.48
CA VAL A 184 0.20 -5.29 17.18
C VAL A 184 1.46 -4.85 16.44
N LEU A 185 2.32 -5.82 16.09
CA LEU A 185 3.50 -5.58 15.26
C LEU A 185 3.16 -5.82 13.78
N VAL A 186 3.23 -4.77 12.97
CA VAL A 186 3.08 -4.84 11.51
C VAL A 186 4.48 -4.82 10.88
N VAL A 187 4.82 -5.86 10.13
CA VAL A 187 6.15 -6.00 9.50
C VAL A 187 6.04 -5.89 7.99
N PHE A 188 6.74 -4.91 7.41
CA PHE A 188 6.90 -4.72 5.98
C PHE A 188 8.20 -5.35 5.49
N ILE A 189 8.08 -6.36 4.63
CA ILE A 189 9.22 -7.03 3.98
C ILE A 189 9.35 -6.48 2.56
N GLY A 190 10.49 -5.87 2.24
CA GLY A 190 10.73 -5.21 0.94
C GLY A 190 10.65 -3.68 1.00
N GLY A 191 10.16 -3.15 2.12
CA GLY A 191 10.21 -1.73 2.46
C GLY A 191 8.84 -1.11 2.71
N VAL A 192 8.85 0.08 3.29
CA VAL A 192 7.63 0.85 3.57
C VAL A 192 7.85 2.32 3.20
N THR A 193 6.79 2.98 2.76
CA THR A 193 6.81 4.41 2.43
C THR A 193 6.39 5.26 3.63
N PHE A 194 6.79 6.54 3.64
CA PHE A 194 6.33 7.50 4.65
C PHE A 194 4.81 7.71 4.62
N ALA A 195 4.21 7.58 3.45
CA ALA A 195 2.77 7.63 3.25
C ALA A 195 2.08 6.50 4.02
N GLU A 196 2.52 5.25 3.85
CA GLU A 196 1.99 4.09 4.56
C GLU A 196 2.17 4.21 6.08
N ILE A 197 3.33 4.68 6.55
CA ILE A 197 3.57 4.94 7.98
C ILE A 197 2.57 5.99 8.51
N SER A 198 2.32 7.05 7.73
CA SER A 198 1.39 8.11 8.12
C SER A 198 -0.05 7.59 8.18
N ALA A 199 -0.46 6.76 7.22
CA ALA A 199 -1.76 6.10 7.22
C ALA A 199 -1.94 5.19 8.45
N LEU A 200 -0.90 4.43 8.85
CA LEU A 200 -0.95 3.59 10.06
C LEU A 200 -1.05 4.41 11.34
N ARG A 201 -0.34 5.54 11.43
CA ARG A 201 -0.46 6.47 12.56
C ARG A 201 -1.86 7.04 12.67
N PHE A 202 -2.42 7.47 11.54
CA PHE A 202 -3.79 7.94 11.46
C PHE A 202 -4.80 6.85 11.83
N LEU A 203 -4.56 5.60 11.39
CA LEU A 203 -5.38 4.46 11.73
C LEU A 203 -5.39 4.20 13.25
N CYS A 204 -4.23 4.28 13.92
CA CYS A 204 -4.10 4.18 15.38
C CYS A 204 -4.84 5.29 16.15
N SER A 205 -4.92 6.50 15.58
CA SER A 205 -5.58 7.63 16.24
C SER A 205 -7.11 7.62 16.11
N GLN A 206 -7.68 6.70 15.33
CA GLN A 206 -9.14 6.62 15.15
C GLN A 206 -9.86 6.22 16.44
N GLU A 207 -11.02 6.83 16.68
CA GLU A 207 -11.91 6.46 17.78
C GLU A 207 -12.34 4.99 17.66
N GLY A 208 -12.27 4.24 18.76
CA GLY A 208 -12.60 2.81 18.80
C GLY A 208 -11.45 1.85 18.48
N MET A 209 -10.22 2.33 18.23
CA MET A 209 -9.06 1.44 18.11
C MET A 209 -8.61 0.90 19.47
N ALA A 210 -8.66 -0.43 19.60
CA ALA A 210 -8.21 -1.16 20.79
C ALA A 210 -6.73 -1.57 20.74
N TYR A 211 -6.02 -1.21 19.66
CA TYR A 211 -4.67 -1.68 19.39
C TYR A 211 -3.67 -0.55 19.20
N ASP A 212 -2.46 -0.74 19.74
CA ASP A 212 -1.29 0.09 19.44
C ASP A 212 -0.42 -0.61 18.41
N LEU A 213 -0.13 0.09 17.30
CA LEU A 213 0.65 -0.48 16.20
C LEU A 213 2.13 -0.12 16.32
N ILE A 214 2.99 -1.13 16.28
CA ILE A 214 4.43 -1.00 16.02
C ILE A 214 4.68 -1.37 14.57
N VAL A 215 5.44 -0.54 13.86
CA VAL A 215 5.83 -0.79 12.47
C VAL A 215 7.28 -1.25 12.41
N GLY A 216 7.50 -2.47 11.94
CA GLY A 216 8.81 -2.97 11.53
C GLY A 216 8.94 -2.92 10.00
N THR A 217 10.09 -2.54 9.48
CA THR A 217 10.36 -2.57 8.03
C THR A 217 11.81 -2.95 7.77
N THR A 218 12.06 -3.58 6.62
CA THR A 218 13.43 -3.84 6.15
C THR A 218 14.13 -2.56 5.68
N LYS A 219 13.39 -1.62 5.08
CA LYS A 219 13.94 -0.37 4.55
C LYS A 219 12.83 0.68 4.36
N ILE A 220 13.13 1.94 4.60
CA ILE A 220 12.24 3.03 4.17
C ILE A 220 12.51 3.30 2.69
N VAL A 221 11.49 3.21 1.85
CA VAL A 221 11.60 3.29 0.39
C VAL A 221 10.65 4.34 -0.18
N ASN A 222 11.00 4.83 -1.37
CA ASN A 222 10.16 5.66 -2.22
C ASN A 222 10.29 5.17 -3.68
N GLY A 223 9.47 5.69 -4.60
CA GLY A 223 9.47 5.22 -6.00
C GLY A 223 10.83 5.33 -6.68
N GLN A 224 11.59 6.40 -6.39
CA GLN A 224 12.92 6.62 -6.95
C GLN A 224 13.94 5.62 -6.40
N THR A 225 14.08 5.53 -5.08
CA THR A 225 15.03 4.63 -4.41
C THR A 225 14.74 3.16 -4.71
N LEU A 226 13.49 2.79 -4.96
CA LEU A 226 13.14 1.45 -5.43
C LEU A 226 13.60 1.25 -6.88
N THR A 227 13.30 2.17 -7.80
CA THR A 227 13.70 2.07 -9.21
C THR A 227 15.23 2.03 -9.36
N GLU A 228 15.95 2.83 -8.58
CA GLU A 228 17.41 2.86 -8.56
C GLU A 228 18.04 1.50 -8.19
N THR A 229 17.35 0.63 -7.45
CA THR A 229 17.86 -0.73 -7.15
C THR A 229 17.87 -1.66 -8.37
N PHE A 230 17.08 -1.35 -9.40
CA PHE A 230 17.02 -2.14 -10.64
C PHE A 230 17.93 -1.60 -11.74
N ILE A 231 18.43 -0.37 -11.59
CA ILE A 231 19.37 0.24 -12.54
C ILE A 231 20.76 -0.32 -12.28
N GLU A 232 21.32 -1.02 -13.27
CA GLU A 232 22.70 -1.49 -13.19
C GLU A 232 23.65 -0.30 -13.31
N LYS A 233 24.59 -0.18 -12.35
CA LYS A 233 25.71 0.74 -12.46
C LYS A 233 26.74 0.09 -13.37
N LEU A 234 26.75 0.48 -14.64
CA LEU A 234 27.87 0.20 -15.54
C LEU A 234 29.10 0.91 -14.96
N GLY A 235 30.08 0.11 -14.54
CA GLY A 235 31.38 0.57 -14.03
C GLY A 235 32.25 1.17 -15.13
#